data_AF-A0A8H5PRK0-F1
#
_entry.id   AF-A0A8H5PRK0-F1
#
_cell.length_a   1.000
_cell.length_b   1.000
_cell.length_c   1.000
_cell.angle_alpha   90.00
_cell.angle_beta   90.00
_cell.angle_gamma   90.00
#
_symmetry.space_group_name_H-M   'P 1'
#
loop_
_entity.id
_entity.type
_entity.pdbx_description
1 polymer ?
#
loop_
_entity_poly.entity_id
_entity_poly.type
_entity_poly.pdbx_seq_one_letter_code
_entity_poly.pdbx_strand_id
1 'polypeptide(L)'
;MPSHKSFRTKQKLAKAQKQNRPVPQWIRLRTGNTIRCVLTPPFETTTLRLYQSAREQSNPLLTFLNSYNAKRRHWRKTRIGI
;
A
#
# COMPACT_ATOMS: atom_id res chain seq x y z
N MET A 1 11.81 26.97 -15.66
CA MET A 1 11.43 26.07 -16.77
C MET A 1 11.57 24.61 -16.34
N PRO A 2 10.73 23.68 -16.83
CA PRO A 2 10.94 22.26 -16.59
C PRO A 2 12.28 21.83 -17.19
N SER A 3 12.98 20.89 -16.54
CA SER A 3 14.25 20.38 -17.06
C SER A 3 14.08 19.78 -18.46
N HIS A 4 15.04 20.00 -19.35
CA HIS A 4 15.07 19.34 -20.65
C HIS A 4 15.33 17.83 -20.45
N LYS A 5 14.32 16.99 -20.74
CA LYS A 5 14.41 15.52 -20.64
C LYS A 5 14.00 14.89 -21.96
N SER A 6 14.62 13.77 -22.30
CA SER A 6 14.23 12.97 -23.47
C SER A 6 12.81 12.42 -23.34
N PHE A 7 12.19 12.11 -24.47
CA PHE A 7 10.84 11.53 -24.52
C PHE A 7 10.74 10.20 -23.76
N ARG A 8 11.74 9.33 -23.90
CA ARG A 8 11.79 8.03 -23.23
C ARG A 8 11.81 8.17 -21.70
N THR A 9 12.56 9.13 -21.17
CA THR A 9 12.57 9.42 -19.72
C THR A 9 11.24 9.96 -19.25
N LYS A 10 10.61 10.88 -20.01
CA LYS A 10 9.27 11.39 -19.70
C LYS A 10 8.23 10.26 -19.66
N GLN A 11 8.27 9.33 -20.62
CA GLN A 11 7.36 8.18 -20.67
C GLN A 11 7.51 7.27 -19.44
N LYS A 12 8.75 6.98 -19.02
CA LYS A 12 9.02 6.19 -17.80
C LYS A 12 8.49 6.89 -16.53
N LEU A 13 8.73 8.20 -16.41
CA LEU A 13 8.24 9.00 -15.28
C LEU A 13 6.70 9.05 -15.23
N ALA A 14 6.05 9.23 -16.38
CA ALA A 14 4.60 9.23 -16.49
C ALA A 14 4.00 7.87 -16.07
N LYS A 15 4.61 6.75 -16.51
CA LYS A 15 4.19 5.40 -16.10
C LYS A 15 4.37 5.19 -14.59
N ALA A 16 5.49 5.61 -14.03
CA ALA A 16 5.74 5.52 -12.58
C ALA A 16 4.70 6.31 -11.78
N GLN A 17 4.32 7.51 -12.25
CA GLN A 17 3.27 8.30 -11.63
C GLN A 17 1.90 7.61 -11.72
N LYS A 18 1.56 6.99 -12.86
CA LYS A 18 0.29 6.27 -13.07
C LYS A 18 0.16 5.02 -12.19
N GLN A 19 1.25 4.30 -11.95
CA GLN A 19 1.27 3.12 -11.09
C GLN A 19 1.13 3.45 -9.60
N ASN A 20 1.52 4.66 -9.18
CA ASN A 20 1.48 5.08 -7.79
C ASN A 20 0.08 5.57 -7.37
N ARG A 21 -0.89 4.65 -7.31
CA ARG A 21 -2.30 4.89 -6.98
C ARG A 21 -2.81 3.85 -5.97
N PRO A 22 -3.80 4.18 -5.12
CA PRO A 22 -4.43 3.21 -4.22
C PRO A 22 -5.23 2.16 -4.99
N VAL A 23 -5.50 1.02 -4.34
CA VAL A 23 -6.31 -0.06 -4.92
C VAL A 23 -7.78 0.39 -5.00
N PRO A 24 -8.45 0.23 -6.15
CA PRO A 24 -9.88 0.53 -6.31
C PRO A 24 -10.78 -0.24 -5.33
N GLN A 25 -11.88 0.39 -4.90
CA GLN A 25 -12.80 -0.17 -3.91
C GLN A 25 -13.45 -1.47 -4.36
N TRP A 26 -13.94 -1.54 -5.60
CA TRP A 26 -14.61 -2.75 -6.11
C TRP A 26 -13.70 -3.97 -6.12
N ILE A 27 -12.38 -3.80 -6.27
CA ILE A 27 -11.40 -4.90 -6.20
C ILE A 27 -11.31 -5.45 -4.77
N ARG A 28 -11.39 -4.58 -3.76
CA ARG A 28 -11.38 -4.98 -2.34
C ARG A 28 -12.61 -5.82 -1.99
N LEU A 29 -13.73 -5.55 -2.65
CA LEU A 29 -15.02 -6.23 -2.45
C LEU A 29 -15.15 -7.55 -3.23
N ARG A 30 -14.18 -7.90 -4.11
CA ARG A 30 -14.21 -9.17 -4.84
C ARG A 30 -13.85 -10.35 -3.94
N THR A 31 -14.70 -11.38 -3.94
CA THR A 31 -14.44 -12.68 -3.32
C THR A 31 -13.25 -13.39 -3.97
N GLY A 32 -12.40 -14.05 -3.17
CA GLY A 32 -11.25 -14.80 -3.67
C GLY A 32 -10.04 -13.95 -4.11
N ASN A 33 -9.94 -12.69 -3.67
CA ASN A 33 -8.78 -11.87 -4.00
C ASN A 33 -7.55 -12.28 -3.16
N THR A 34 -6.37 -12.33 -3.78
CA THR A 34 -5.09 -12.65 -3.10
C THR A 34 -4.34 -11.39 -2.66
N ILE A 35 -5.01 -10.22 -2.63
CA ILE A 35 -4.35 -8.95 -2.32
C ILE A 35 -4.08 -8.92 -0.81
N ARG A 36 -2.80 -9.14 -0.46
CA ARG A 36 -2.30 -9.33 0.91
C ARG A 36 -2.83 -8.27 1.87
N CYS A 37 -3.67 -8.68 2.80
CA CYS A 37 -3.94 -7.96 4.04
C CYS A 37 -2.76 -8.21 4.98
N VAL A 38 -1.84 -7.27 5.12
CA VAL A 38 -0.79 -7.41 6.13
C VAL A 38 -1.40 -7.03 7.47
N LEU A 39 -1.44 -7.98 8.42
CA LEU A 39 -1.92 -7.81 9.80
C LEU A 39 -0.93 -7.04 10.68
N THR A 40 -0.10 -6.15 10.13
CA THR A 40 0.89 -5.40 10.92
C THR A 40 0.61 -3.90 10.84
N PRO A 41 0.18 -3.26 11.95
CA PRO A 41 0.12 -1.81 12.01
C PRO A 41 1.54 -1.21 11.90
N PRO A 42 1.74 -0.10 11.17
CA PRO A 42 3.06 0.44 10.94
C PRO A 42 3.42 1.51 11.98
N PHE A 43 3.54 1.17 13.27
CA PHE A 43 4.27 1.99 14.26
C PHE A 43 4.51 1.23 15.58
N GLU A 44 5.79 0.96 15.86
CA GLU A 44 6.51 0.58 17.09
C GLU A 44 5.99 -0.43 18.15
N THR A 45 6.96 -1.20 18.65
CA THR A 45 6.95 -2.23 19.71
C THR A 45 6.49 -1.69 21.07
N THR A 46 5.61 -2.39 21.81
CA THR A 46 5.65 -2.63 23.29
C THR A 46 4.42 -3.38 23.87
N THR A 47 3.35 -3.73 23.14
CA THR A 47 2.17 -4.39 23.78
C THR A 47 1.78 -5.76 23.23
N LEU A 48 2.74 -6.69 23.09
CA LEU A 48 2.43 -8.08 22.71
C LEU A 48 1.58 -8.83 23.74
N ARG A 49 1.56 -8.41 25.02
CA ARG A 49 0.72 -9.03 26.06
C ARG A 49 -0.75 -8.62 26.02
N LEU A 50 -1.06 -7.39 25.59
CA LEU A 50 -2.46 -6.94 25.39
C LEU A 50 -3.01 -7.35 24.02
N TYR A 51 -2.14 -7.66 23.06
CA TYR A 51 -2.54 -8.12 21.73
C TYR A 51 -3.05 -9.58 21.71
N GLN A 52 -2.59 -10.40 22.65
CA GLN A 52 -3.07 -11.78 22.80
C GLN A 52 -4.47 -11.84 23.41
N SER A 53 -4.80 -10.97 24.37
CA SER A 53 -6.15 -10.89 24.96
C SER A 53 -7.18 -10.22 24.04
N ALA A 54 -6.78 -9.25 23.22
CA ALA A 54 -7.67 -8.61 22.24
C ALA A 54 -7.99 -9.49 21.01
N ARG A 55 -7.22 -10.57 20.79
CA ARG A 55 -7.39 -11.48 19.66
C ARG A 55 -8.70 -12.28 19.76
N GLU A 56 -9.18 -12.51 20.98
CA GLU A 56 -10.44 -13.18 21.28
C GLU A 56 -11.67 -12.25 21.10
N GLN A 57 -11.47 -10.94 20.95
CA GLN A 57 -12.55 -9.95 20.76
C GLN A 57 -12.56 -9.30 19.35
N SER A 58 -11.77 -9.82 18.41
CA SER A 58 -11.68 -9.17 17.09
C SER A 58 -12.93 -9.44 16.24
N ASN A 59 -13.77 -8.41 16.12
CA ASN A 59 -14.91 -8.35 15.20
C ASN A 59 -14.48 -8.76 13.77
N PRO A 60 -15.08 -9.80 13.16
CA PRO A 60 -14.71 -10.27 11.82
C PRO A 60 -15.01 -9.26 10.71
N LEU A 61 -15.71 -8.17 11.02
CA LEU A 61 -15.99 -7.09 10.07
C LEU A 61 -14.82 -6.11 9.85
N LEU A 62 -13.79 -6.12 10.71
CA LEU A 62 -12.61 -5.25 10.59
C LEU A 62 -11.42 -5.88 9.84
N THR A 63 -11.45 -7.19 9.55
CA THR A 63 -10.38 -7.89 8.83
C THR A 63 -10.49 -7.79 7.31
N PHE A 64 -11.63 -7.36 6.77
CA PHE A 64 -11.88 -7.21 5.33
C PHE A 64 -11.34 -5.91 4.70
N LEU A 65 -10.83 -4.97 5.50
CA LEU A 65 -10.59 -3.60 5.03
C LEU A 65 -9.13 -3.27 4.70
N ASN A 66 -8.16 -4.18 4.79
CA ASN A 66 -6.74 -3.80 4.62
C ASN A 66 -6.03 -4.38 3.39
N SER A 67 -6.71 -4.46 2.24
CA SER A 67 -6.05 -4.69 0.95
C SER A 67 -5.44 -3.38 0.41
N TYR A 68 -4.11 -3.25 0.46
CA TYR A 68 -3.37 -2.04 0.05
C TYR A 68 -2.36 -2.32 -1.08
N ASN A 69 -1.95 -1.27 -1.79
CA ASN A 69 -0.91 -1.38 -2.81
C ASN A 69 0.48 -1.44 -2.16
N ALA A 70 1.02 -2.65 -1.97
CA ALA A 70 2.34 -2.87 -1.38
C ALA A 70 3.50 -2.24 -2.17
N LYS A 71 3.30 -1.93 -3.45
CA LYS A 71 4.31 -1.28 -4.32
C LYS A 71 4.13 0.24 -4.41
N ARG A 72 3.26 0.83 -3.59
CA ARG A 72 3.07 2.29 -3.52
C ARG A 72 4.36 2.94 -3.01
N ARG A 73 4.79 4.02 -3.66
CA ARG A 73 6.06 4.71 -3.35
C ARG A 73 5.80 6.14 -2.93
N HIS A 74 6.65 6.68 -2.06
CA HIS A 74 6.63 8.09 -1.70
C HIS A 74 7.92 8.77 -2.17
N TRP A 75 7.80 9.93 -2.81
CA TRP A 75 8.91 10.60 -3.49
C TRP A 75 10.03 11.06 -2.55
N ARG A 76 9.73 11.31 -1.26
CA ARG A 76 10.76 11.60 -0.23
C ARG A 76 11.42 10.33 0.34
N LYS A 77 10.74 9.18 0.33
CA LYS A 77 11.21 7.94 0.97
C LYS A 77 11.98 7.02 0.01
N THR A 78 11.59 6.99 -1.26
CA THR A 78 12.17 6.06 -2.24
C THR A 78 12.37 6.75 -3.57
N ARG A 79 13.59 6.66 -4.11
CA ARG A 79 13.96 7.22 -5.42
C ARG A 79 13.58 6.26 -6.55
N ILE A 80 13.27 6.79 -7.73
CA ILE A 80 12.79 6.01 -8.88
C ILE A 80 13.95 5.40 -9.70
N GLY A 81 15.15 5.99 -9.63
CA GLY A 81 16.38 5.42 -10.24
C GLY A 81 16.29 5.27 -11.77
N ILE A 82 15.77 6.29 -12.47
CA ILE A 82 15.68 6.35 -13.94
C ILE A 82 16.64 7.40 -14.47
#